data_AF-A0A534CWG0-F1
#
_entry.id   AF-A0A534CWG0-F1
#
_cell.length_a   1.000
_cell.length_b   1.000
_cell.length_c   1.000
_cell.angle_alpha   90.00
_cell.angle_beta   90.00
_cell.angle_gamma   90.00
#
_symmetry.space_group_name_H-M   'P 1'
#
loop_
_entity.id
_entity.type
_entity.pdbx_description
1 polymer ?
#
loop_
_entity_poly.entity_id
_entity_poly.type
_entity_poly.pdbx_seq_one_letter_code
_entity_poly.pdbx_strand_id
1 'polypeptide(L)'
;MRIGFIGLGNVGSQLAGNLLRHGLDLTVRDVDPERVAALVARGARAADSPRELATGVELVITCLPSPAVSAQVMEQPDGVLAGLARGKI
;
A
#
# COMPACT_ATOMS: atom_id res chain seq x y z
N MET A 1 -6.64 -1.54 -13.58
CA MET A 1 -6.16 -2.36 -12.45
C MET A 1 -5.77 -1.41 -11.32
N ARG A 2 -6.43 -1.53 -10.18
CA ARG A 2 -6.13 -0.73 -8.97
C ARG A 2 -5.08 -1.45 -8.13
N ILE A 3 -4.03 -0.73 -7.76
CA ILE A 3 -2.90 -1.28 -7.02
C ILE A 3 -2.81 -0.60 -5.66
N GLY A 4 -2.61 -1.40 -4.62
CA GLY A 4 -2.28 -0.97 -3.28
C GLY A 4 -0.79 -1.14 -3.01
N PHE A 5 -0.13 -0.18 -2.38
CA PHE A 5 1.27 -0.29 -1.96
C PHE A 5 1.42 0.08 -0.48
N ILE A 6 1.86 -0.87 0.34
CA ILE A 6 2.12 -0.66 1.78
C ILE A 6 3.63 -0.71 2.05
N GLY A 7 4.14 0.36 2.64
CA GLY A 7 5.56 0.54 2.95
C GLY A 7 6.27 1.34 1.86
N LEU A 8 6.57 2.60 2.16
CA LEU A 8 7.12 3.61 1.26
C LEU A 8 8.53 4.04 1.69
N GLY A 9 9.30 3.13 2.30
CA GLY A 9 10.71 3.37 2.65
C GLY A 9 11.61 3.54 1.42
N ASN A 10 12.93 3.45 1.63
CA ASN A 10 13.93 3.71 0.59
C ASN A 10 13.68 2.95 -0.73
N VAL A 11 13.27 1.69 -0.64
CA VAL A 11 12.93 0.86 -1.82
C VAL A 11 11.47 1.07 -2.23
N GLY A 12 10.53 0.98 -1.28
CA GLY A 12 9.10 1.04 -1.55
C GLY A 12 8.65 2.32 -2.26
N SER A 13 9.17 3.49 -1.87
CA SER A 13 8.86 4.78 -2.50
C SER A 13 9.29 4.85 -3.96
N GLN A 14 10.40 4.22 -4.33
CA GLN A 14 10.89 4.19 -5.71
C GLN A 14 10.03 3.27 -6.57
N LEU A 15 9.63 2.11 -6.04
CA LEU A 15 8.74 1.16 -6.71
C LEU A 15 7.34 1.75 -6.90
N ALA A 16 6.72 2.25 -5.83
CA ALA A 16 5.43 2.95 -5.88
C ALA A 16 5.49 4.16 -6.83
N GLY A 17 6.56 4.94 -6.75
CA GLY A 17 6.81 6.05 -7.63
C GLY A 17 6.95 5.66 -9.10
N ASN A 18 7.45 4.46 -9.41
CA ASN A 18 7.50 3.95 -10.78
C ASN A 18 6.10 3.61 -11.31
N LEU A 19 5.26 2.99 -10.49
CA LEU A 19 3.88 2.68 -10.87
C LEU A 19 3.10 3.94 -11.25
N LEU A 20 3.25 5.02 -10.45
CA LEU A 20 2.65 6.33 -10.77
C LEU A 20 3.16 6.91 -12.09
N ARG A 21 4.49 6.84 -12.35
CA ARG A 21 5.06 7.35 -13.61
C ARG A 21 4.48 6.64 -14.84
N HIS A 22 4.04 5.40 -14.69
CA HIS A 22 3.39 4.63 -15.75
C HIS A 22 1.86 4.78 -15.78
N GLY A 23 1.29 5.72 -15.00
CA GLY A 23 -0.13 6.04 -15.03
C GLY A 23 -1.03 4.98 -14.38
N LEU A 24 -0.49 4.14 -13.51
CA LEU A 24 -1.28 3.14 -12.78
C LEU A 24 -2.05 3.78 -11.63
N ASP A 25 -3.30 3.34 -11.41
CA ASP A 25 -4.15 3.79 -10.30
C ASP A 25 -3.63 3.19 -8.99
N LEU A 26 -2.96 4.04 -8.20
CA LEU A 26 -2.21 3.64 -7.02
C LEU A 26 -2.80 4.22 -5.75
N THR A 27 -3.11 3.35 -4.80
CA THR A 27 -3.40 3.70 -3.41
C THR A 27 -2.21 3.30 -2.55
N VAL A 28 -1.72 4.19 -1.69
CA VAL A 28 -0.51 3.98 -0.90
C VAL A 28 -0.78 4.11 0.59
N ARG A 29 0.04 3.42 1.38
CA ARG A 29 0.08 3.54 2.84
C ARG A 29 1.49 3.36 3.37
N ASP A 30 1.83 4.18 4.36
CA ASP A 30 2.99 4.01 5.25
C ASP A 30 2.56 4.47 6.65
N VAL A 31 3.30 4.04 7.68
CA VAL A 31 3.14 4.57 9.04
C VAL A 31 3.67 6.01 9.15
N ASP A 32 4.58 6.38 8.26
CA ASP A 32 5.13 7.73 8.11
C ASP A 32 4.26 8.57 7.14
N PRO A 33 3.53 9.57 7.65
CA PRO A 33 2.60 10.37 6.85
C PRO A 33 3.30 11.24 5.80
N GLU A 34 4.56 11.63 6.03
CA GLU A 34 5.30 12.46 5.06
C GLU A 34 5.57 11.68 3.77
N ARG A 35 5.87 10.38 3.89
CA ARG A 35 6.07 9.50 2.74
C ARG A 35 4.79 9.31 1.94
N VAL A 36 3.66 9.17 2.62
CA VAL A 36 2.35 9.12 1.98
C VAL A 36 2.09 10.42 1.22
N ALA A 37 2.26 11.57 1.88
CA ALA A 37 2.04 12.89 1.28
C ALA A 37 2.89 13.11 0.02
N ALA A 38 4.16 12.68 0.02
CA ALA A 38 5.04 12.79 -1.13
C ALA A 38 4.55 12.03 -2.38
N LEU A 39 3.90 10.88 -2.20
CA LEU A 39 3.34 10.09 -3.30
C LEU A 39 1.94 10.60 -3.70
N VAL A 40 1.15 11.11 -2.74
CA VAL A 40 -0.15 11.76 -3.01
C VAL A 40 0.04 13.02 -3.86
N ALA A 41 1.05 13.84 -3.56
CA ALA A 41 1.41 15.00 -4.37
C ALA A 41 1.76 14.65 -5.84
N ARG A 42 2.06 13.37 -6.10
CA ARG A 42 2.36 12.81 -7.42
C ARG A 42 1.20 12.04 -8.05
N GLY A 43 0.02 12.05 -7.43
CA GLY A 43 -1.21 11.46 -7.97
C GLY A 43 -1.65 10.14 -7.34
N ALA A 44 -0.98 9.66 -6.27
CA ALA A 44 -1.50 8.52 -5.50
C ALA A 44 -2.72 8.92 -4.64
N ARG A 45 -3.51 7.92 -4.25
CA ARG A 45 -4.51 8.01 -3.18
C ARG A 45 -3.89 7.53 -1.87
N ALA A 46 -4.27 8.11 -0.74
CA ALA A 46 -3.89 7.61 0.59
C ALA A 46 -4.98 6.66 1.13
N ALA A 47 -4.57 5.69 1.96
CA ALA A 47 -5.49 4.85 2.73
C ALA A 47 -5.17 4.92 4.23
N ASP A 48 -6.22 4.98 5.06
CA ASP A 48 -6.15 5.17 6.50
C ASP A 48 -5.86 3.86 7.26
N SER A 49 -6.05 2.70 6.62
CA SER A 49 -5.68 1.38 7.15
C SER A 49 -5.23 0.38 6.06
N PRO A 50 -4.47 -0.69 6.43
CA PRO A 50 -4.19 -1.78 5.49
C PRO A 50 -5.46 -2.45 4.96
N ARG A 51 -6.48 -2.63 5.79
CA ARG A 51 -7.79 -3.18 5.42
C ARG A 51 -8.50 -2.33 4.38
N GLU A 52 -8.56 -1.02 4.58
CA GLU A 52 -9.19 -0.10 3.65
C GLU A 52 -8.50 -0.17 2.28
N LEU A 53 -7.17 -0.09 2.27
CA LEU A 53 -6.37 -0.24 1.06
C LEU A 53 -6.68 -1.56 0.35
N ALA A 54 -6.61 -2.68 1.07
CA ALA A 54 -6.88 -4.00 0.51
C ALA A 54 -8.31 -4.13 -0.05
N THR A 55 -9.29 -3.48 0.57
CA THR A 55 -10.69 -3.47 0.09
C THR A 55 -10.82 -2.75 -1.25
N GLY A 56 -10.13 -1.62 -1.43
CA GLY A 56 -10.25 -0.75 -2.59
C GLY A 56 -9.50 -1.20 -3.86
N VAL A 57 -8.58 -2.16 -3.76
CA VAL A 57 -7.64 -2.52 -4.84
C VAL A 57 -7.77 -3.98 -5.31
N GLU A 58 -7.15 -4.31 -6.45
CA GLU A 58 -7.13 -5.67 -7.00
C GLU A 58 -5.83 -6.41 -6.66
N LEU A 59 -4.73 -5.67 -6.48
CA LEU A 59 -3.40 -6.16 -6.15
C LEU A 59 -2.84 -5.38 -4.95
N VAL A 60 -2.32 -6.07 -3.92
CA VAL A 60 -1.61 -5.45 -2.79
C VAL A 60 -0.12 -5.80 -2.88
N ILE A 61 0.73 -4.77 -2.89
CA ILE A 61 2.19 -4.90 -2.83
C ILE A 61 2.66 -4.40 -1.47
N THR A 62 3.51 -5.16 -0.80
CA THR A 62 4.14 -4.75 0.47
C THR A 62 5.65 -4.66 0.32
N CYS A 63 6.27 -3.63 0.90
CA CYS A 63 7.73 -3.48 1.00
C CYS A 63 8.08 -3.08 2.43
N LEU A 64 8.31 -4.08 3.29
CA LEU A 64 8.39 -3.92 4.74
C LEU A 64 9.74 -4.38 5.28
N PRO A 65 10.23 -3.80 6.40
CA PRO A 65 11.62 -3.96 6.85
C PRO A 65 11.92 -5.31 7.52
N SER A 66 10.89 -6.07 7.92
CA SER A 66 11.08 -7.37 8.59
C SER A 66 9.84 -8.26 8.50
N PRO A 67 9.99 -9.58 8.72
CA PRO A 67 8.86 -10.51 8.80
C PRO A 67 7.85 -10.15 9.89
N ALA A 68 8.30 -9.62 11.03
CA ALA A 68 7.40 -9.22 12.12
C ALA A 68 6.49 -8.05 11.73
N VAL A 69 7.03 -7.05 11.02
CA VAL A 69 6.22 -5.93 10.50
C VAL A 69 5.28 -6.42 9.41
N SER A 70 5.72 -7.36 8.56
CA SER A 70 4.83 -7.99 7.57
C SER A 70 3.65 -8.70 8.22
N ALA A 71 3.89 -9.55 9.23
CA ALA A 71 2.82 -10.23 9.96
C ALA A 71 1.84 -9.22 10.59
N GLN A 72 2.37 -8.15 11.20
CA GLN A 72 1.55 -7.09 11.78
C GLN A 72 0.62 -6.42 10.73
N VAL A 73 1.16 -6.01 9.59
CA VAL A 73 0.38 -5.37 8.51
C VAL A 73 -0.68 -6.31 7.94
N MET A 74 -0.41 -7.61 7.92
CA MET A 74 -1.32 -8.62 7.37
C MET A 74 -2.43 -9.00 8.35
N GLU A 75 -2.09 -9.29 9.60
CA GLU A 75 -2.91 -10.08 10.53
C GLU A 75 -3.66 -9.26 11.59
N GLN A 76 -3.34 -7.97 11.75
CA GLN A 76 -4.06 -7.12 12.71
C GLN A 76 -5.55 -6.99 12.35
N PRO A 77 -6.43 -6.61 13.31
CA PRO A 77 -7.87 -6.49 13.05
C PRO A 77 -8.24 -5.57 11.87
N ASP A 78 -7.42 -4.56 11.61
CA ASP A 78 -7.49 -3.65 10.45
C ASP A 78 -6.41 -3.93 9.40
N GLY A 79 -5.82 -5.13 9.43
CA GLY A 79 -4.78 -5.62 8.53
C GLY A 79 -5.29 -5.96 7.14
N VAL A 80 -4.35 -6.28 6.24
CA VAL A 80 -4.65 -6.63 4.83
C VAL A 80 -5.63 -7.80 4.74
N LEU A 81 -5.46 -8.86 5.55
CA LEU A 81 -6.30 -10.06 5.50
C LEU A 81 -7.78 -9.75 5.77
N ALA A 82 -8.08 -8.74 6.60
CA ALA A 82 -9.44 -8.30 6.90
C ALA A 82 -10.12 -7.53 5.75
N GLY A 83 -9.36 -7.14 4.72
CA GLY A 83 -9.85 -6.46 3.51
C GLY A 83 -9.74 -7.31 2.23
N LEU A 84 -9.14 -8.51 2.31
CA LEU A 84 -9.04 -9.40 1.16
C LEU A 84 -10.38 -10.07 0.84
N ALA A 85 -10.58 -10.34 -0.44
CA ALA A 85 -11.73 -11.03 -0.99
C ALA A 85 -11.29 -11.86 -2.20
N ARG A 86 -12.17 -12.76 -2.67
CA ARG A 86 -11.90 -13.61 -3.83
C ARG A 86 -11.44 -12.78 -5.04
N GLY A 87 -10.36 -13.23 -5.69
CA GLY A 87 -9.83 -12.62 -6.91
C GLY A 87 -8.81 -11.51 -6.69
N LYS A 88 -8.50 -11.15 -5.43
CA LYS A 88 -7.39 -10.25 -5.11
C LYS A 88 -6.06 -11.03 -5.03
N ILE A 89 -4.97 -10.34 -5.36
CA ILE A 89 -3.59 -10.84 -5.33
C ILE A 89 -2.80 -10.07 -4.27
#